data_AF-F8FFB2-F1
#
_entry.id   AF-F8FFB2-F1
#
_cell.length_a   1.000
_cell.length_b   1.000
_cell.length_c   1.000
_cell.angle_alpha   90.00
_cell.angle_beta   90.00
_cell.angle_gamma   90.00
#
_symmetry.space_group_name_H-M   'P 1'
#
loop_
_entity.id
_entity.type
_entity.pdbx_description
1 polymer ?
#
loop_
_entity_poly.entity_id
_entity_poly.type
_entity_poly.pdbx_seq_one_letter_code
_entity_poly.pdbx_strand_id
1 'polypeptide(L)'
;MNLPRILLPALLLFTLSAPSPAALHAEPKPGRIELPKERMSTPQELAAKAEIVVAGSLEDDTKAYPTGRRVGSRPLIHYVQTFRIRSVLHGTAVSSGRMELLTDGFDPLPLPADPLNLSYTGPLVQGDYVCFLRRVPQTNLYYLAGGWQGLYPLQGTRVIALEKQGGFAAFGGMTLEELKVKLEQLQHP
;
A
#
# COMPACT_ATOMS: atom_id res chain seq x y z
N MET A 1 61.60 -26.06 47.34
CA MET A 1 60.37 -26.72 47.82
C MET A 1 59.30 -25.64 48.01
N ASN A 2 58.21 -25.76 47.25
CA ASN A 2 56.89 -25.10 47.39
C ASN A 2 56.76 -23.57 47.19
N LEU A 3 56.30 -23.19 45.99
CA LEU A 3 55.51 -21.97 45.65
C LEU A 3 54.08 -22.05 46.27
N PRO A 4 53.14 -21.08 46.10
CA PRO A 4 53.19 -19.65 45.71
C PRO A 4 52.23 -18.76 46.55
N ARG A 5 52.12 -17.45 46.25
CA ARG A 5 50.80 -16.75 46.16
C ARG A 5 50.97 -15.36 45.51
N ILE A 6 50.73 -15.32 44.21
CA ILE A 6 50.58 -14.09 43.41
C ILE A 6 49.12 -13.66 43.56
N LEU A 7 48.87 -12.46 44.09
CA LEU A 7 47.55 -11.84 44.10
C LEU A 7 47.34 -11.09 42.78
N LEU A 8 46.41 -11.59 41.97
CA LEU A 8 45.88 -10.95 40.78
C LEU A 8 44.68 -10.06 41.21
N PRO A 9 44.60 -8.77 40.86
CA PRO A 9 43.35 -8.04 41.01
C PRO A 9 42.45 -8.35 39.80
N ALA A 10 41.30 -8.95 40.09
CA ALA A 10 40.24 -9.21 39.14
C ALA A 10 39.56 -7.89 38.73
N LEU A 11 39.79 -7.45 37.50
CA LEU A 11 39.08 -6.33 36.88
C LEU A 11 37.71 -6.82 36.41
N LEU A 12 36.66 -6.54 37.20
CA LEU A 12 35.27 -6.81 36.84
C LEU A 12 34.85 -5.82 35.73
N LEU A 13 34.87 -6.27 34.48
CA LEU A 13 34.17 -5.58 33.38
C LEU A 13 32.66 -5.83 33.53
N PHE A 14 31.94 -4.86 34.10
CA PHE A 14 30.49 -4.77 33.94
C PHE A 14 30.20 -4.30 32.51
N THR A 15 29.98 -5.25 31.59
CA THR A 15 29.36 -4.95 30.30
C THR A 15 27.90 -4.61 30.56
N LEU A 16 27.55 -3.32 30.58
CA LEU A 16 26.17 -2.89 30.42
C LEU A 16 25.70 -3.33 29.02
N SER A 17 25.05 -4.49 28.95
CA SER A 17 24.19 -4.82 27.82
C SER A 17 23.02 -3.85 27.85
N ALA A 18 23.15 -2.75 27.11
CA ALA A 18 22.00 -1.93 26.79
C ALA A 18 20.98 -2.84 26.06
N PRO A 19 19.73 -2.94 26.53
CA PRO A 19 18.71 -3.63 25.78
C PRO A 19 18.53 -2.88 24.46
N SER A 20 18.87 -3.53 23.34
CA SER A 20 18.49 -3.02 22.02
C SER A 20 16.98 -2.78 22.05
N PRO A 21 16.51 -1.57 21.70
CA PRO A 21 15.10 -1.36 21.43
C PRO A 21 14.80 -1.98 20.07
N ALA A 22 14.84 -3.31 20.00
CA ALA A 22 14.07 -4.04 19.01
C ALA A 22 12.61 -3.84 19.45
N ALA A 23 12.05 -2.68 19.10
CA ALA A 23 10.62 -2.48 19.17
C ALA A 23 10.00 -3.67 18.45
N LEU A 24 9.32 -4.53 19.22
CA LEU A 24 8.39 -5.53 18.71
C LEU A 24 7.33 -4.78 17.91
N HIS A 25 7.63 -4.48 16.64
CA HIS A 25 6.63 -4.13 15.66
C HIS A 25 5.85 -5.41 15.42
N ALA A 26 4.82 -5.63 16.25
CA ALA A 26 3.86 -6.70 16.03
C ALA A 26 3.37 -6.58 14.58
N GLU A 27 3.43 -7.68 13.83
CA GLU A 27 2.97 -7.67 12.44
C GLU A 27 1.55 -7.11 12.38
N PRO A 28 1.31 -6.15 11.47
CA PRO A 28 -0.02 -5.57 11.33
C PRO A 28 -1.00 -6.69 10.99
N LYS A 29 -2.08 -6.82 11.76
CA LYS A 29 -3.13 -7.81 11.50
C LYS A 29 -4.07 -7.25 10.43
N PRO A 30 -3.95 -7.65 9.14
CA PRO A 30 -4.59 -6.90 8.07
C PRO A 30 -6.12 -6.88 8.21
N GLY A 31 -6.71 -7.97 8.69
CA GLY A 31 -8.16 -8.08 8.94
C GLY A 31 -8.74 -7.06 9.95
N ARG A 32 -7.91 -6.38 10.76
CA ARG A 32 -8.36 -5.36 11.73
C ARG A 32 -8.29 -3.92 11.22
N ILE A 33 -7.75 -3.70 10.03
CA ILE A 33 -7.54 -2.36 9.48
C ILE A 33 -8.85 -1.81 8.91
N GLU A 34 -9.23 -0.58 9.20
CA GLU A 34 -10.37 0.03 8.52
C GLU A 34 -9.89 0.85 7.33
N LEU A 35 -10.27 0.45 6.12
CA LEU A 35 -9.96 1.21 4.91
C LEU A 35 -10.94 2.37 4.75
N PRO A 36 -10.44 3.62 4.59
CA PRO A 36 -11.30 4.75 4.29
C PRO A 36 -12.06 4.56 2.97
N LYS A 37 -13.33 4.99 2.96
CA LYS A 37 -14.22 4.98 1.78
C LYS A 37 -14.46 6.37 1.18
N GLU A 38 -13.59 7.33 1.53
CA GLU A 38 -13.64 8.71 1.03
C GLU A 38 -13.46 8.72 -0.50
N ARG A 39 -14.35 9.44 -1.19
CA ARG A 39 -14.22 9.72 -2.62
C ARG A 39 -13.64 11.11 -2.81
N MET A 40 -12.77 11.24 -3.80
CA MET A 40 -12.16 12.50 -4.19
C MET A 40 -13.02 13.16 -5.25
N SER A 41 -13.17 14.48 -5.14
CA SER A 41 -13.99 15.30 -6.05
C SER A 41 -13.19 15.75 -7.27
N THR A 42 -11.86 15.82 -7.16
CA THR A 42 -10.98 16.32 -8.21
C THR A 42 -9.68 15.51 -8.32
N PRO A 43 -9.01 15.54 -9.50
CA PRO A 43 -7.67 14.97 -9.65
C PRO A 43 -6.65 15.59 -8.69
N GLN A 44 -6.80 16.89 -8.41
CA GLN A 44 -6.01 17.65 -7.43
C GLN A 44 -6.10 17.04 -6.04
N GLU A 45 -7.33 16.80 -5.59
CA GLU A 45 -7.59 16.24 -4.26
C GLU A 45 -7.03 14.82 -4.15
N LEU A 46 -7.19 14.00 -5.19
CA LEU A 46 -6.60 12.66 -5.23
C LEU A 46 -5.07 12.71 -5.15
N ALA A 47 -4.43 13.57 -5.94
CA ALA A 47 -2.97 13.73 -5.94
C ALA A 47 -2.46 14.26 -4.59
N ALA A 48 -3.19 15.17 -3.95
CA ALA A 48 -2.83 15.71 -2.63
C ALA A 48 -3.04 14.72 -1.48
N LYS A 49 -4.03 13.82 -1.59
CA LYS A 49 -4.30 12.79 -0.59
C LYS A 49 -3.38 11.59 -0.72
N ALA A 50 -2.86 11.32 -1.92
CA ALA A 50 -1.87 10.26 -2.13
C ALA A 50 -0.53 10.66 -1.49
N GLU A 51 0.02 9.77 -0.66
CA GLU A 51 1.38 9.94 -0.10
C GLU A 51 2.45 9.51 -1.12
N ILE A 52 2.10 8.58 -1.99
CA ILE A 52 2.95 8.11 -3.08
C ILE A 52 2.10 7.75 -4.29
N VAL A 53 2.60 8.05 -5.48
CA VAL A 53 2.05 7.58 -6.75
C VAL A 53 3.11 6.75 -7.44
N VAL A 54 2.79 5.50 -7.75
CA VAL A 54 3.73 4.52 -8.32
C VAL A 54 3.19 3.90 -9.59
N ALA A 55 4.09 3.57 -10.52
CA ALA A 55 3.80 2.69 -11.64
C ALA A 55 4.54 1.36 -11.47
N GLY A 56 3.87 0.25 -11.78
CA GLY A 56 4.41 -1.07 -11.53
C GLY A 56 3.45 -2.19 -11.91
N SER A 57 3.69 -3.38 -11.38
CA SER A 57 2.91 -4.59 -11.67
C SER A 57 2.45 -5.27 -10.39
N LEU A 58 1.21 -5.74 -10.36
CA LEU A 58 0.75 -6.67 -9.33
C LEU A 58 1.31 -8.08 -9.60
N GLU A 59 1.78 -8.73 -8.54
CA GLU A 59 2.12 -10.15 -8.56
C GLU A 59 0.86 -11.00 -8.36
N ASP A 60 0.91 -12.27 -8.78
CA ASP A 60 -0.20 -13.23 -8.61
C ASP A 60 -0.13 -13.89 -7.22
N ASP A 61 -0.12 -13.07 -6.17
CA ASP A 61 0.05 -13.50 -4.78
C ASP A 61 -1.01 -12.89 -3.86
N THR A 62 -2.25 -13.37 -4.00
CA THR A 62 -3.35 -12.85 -3.18
C THR A 62 -3.46 -13.59 -1.84
N LYS A 63 -3.36 -12.84 -0.73
CA LYS A 63 -3.64 -13.34 0.63
C LYS A 63 -4.93 -12.72 1.16
N ALA A 64 -5.86 -13.55 1.61
CA ALA A 64 -7.14 -13.12 2.18
C ALA A 64 -7.11 -13.10 3.72
N TYR A 65 -7.65 -12.04 4.31
CA TYR A 65 -7.73 -11.83 5.75
C TYR A 65 -9.18 -11.49 6.14
N PRO A 66 -9.90 -12.41 6.79
CA PRO A 66 -11.24 -12.13 7.31
C PRO A 66 -11.23 -10.96 8.29
N THR A 67 -12.19 -10.05 8.14
CA THR A 67 -12.27 -8.87 9.01
C THR A 67 -13.17 -9.08 10.23
N GLY A 68 -13.99 -10.13 10.21
CA GLY A 68 -15.09 -10.33 11.17
C GLY A 68 -16.27 -9.39 10.96
N ARG A 69 -16.18 -8.41 10.05
CA ARG A 69 -17.25 -7.48 9.70
C ARG A 69 -18.08 -8.01 8.53
N ARG A 70 -19.27 -7.43 8.36
CA ARG A 70 -20.20 -7.75 7.27
C ARG A 70 -20.73 -6.47 6.64
N VAL A 71 -21.07 -6.55 5.35
CA VAL A 71 -21.85 -5.52 4.64
C VAL A 71 -23.12 -6.20 4.15
N GLY A 72 -24.26 -5.81 4.71
CA GLY A 72 -25.49 -6.60 4.59
C GLY A 72 -25.27 -8.04 5.07
N SER A 73 -25.59 -9.01 4.22
CA SER A 73 -25.42 -10.44 4.52
C SER A 73 -24.06 -11.01 4.12
N ARG A 74 -23.11 -10.22 3.60
CA ARG A 74 -21.83 -10.74 3.08
C ARG A 74 -20.64 -10.44 4.00
N PRO A 75 -19.72 -11.39 4.19
CA PRO A 75 -18.50 -11.17 4.98
C PRO A 75 -17.54 -10.25 4.23
N LEU A 76 -17.02 -9.24 4.93
CA LEU A 76 -15.99 -8.35 4.40
C LEU A 76 -14.62 -8.99 4.62
N ILE A 77 -13.82 -9.03 3.56
CA ILE A 77 -12.47 -9.62 3.52
C ILE A 77 -11.49 -8.54 3.08
N HIS A 78 -10.30 -8.54 3.67
CA HIS A 78 -9.17 -7.80 3.12
C HIS A 78 -8.28 -8.70 2.29
N TYR A 79 -7.76 -8.17 1.20
CA TYR A 79 -6.80 -8.83 0.34
C TYR A 79 -5.48 -8.07 0.40
N VAL A 80 -4.39 -8.80 0.54
CA VAL A 80 -3.03 -8.26 0.42
C VAL A 80 -2.38 -8.88 -0.81
N GLN A 81 -1.83 -8.04 -1.68
CA GLN A 81 -1.10 -8.44 -2.88
C GLN A 81 0.22 -7.70 -2.96
N THR A 82 1.25 -8.33 -3.52
CA THR A 82 2.54 -7.68 -3.75
C THR A 82 2.46 -6.82 -5.01
N PHE A 83 2.87 -5.56 -4.88
CA PHE A 83 3.05 -4.63 -6.00
C PHE A 83 4.54 -4.37 -6.22
N ARG A 84 5.04 -4.76 -7.39
CA ARG A 84 6.42 -4.52 -7.81
C ARG A 84 6.52 -3.16 -8.48
N ILE A 85 7.24 -2.25 -7.83
CA ILE A 85 7.39 -0.87 -8.25
C ILE A 85 8.44 -0.81 -9.37
N ARG A 86 8.07 -0.18 -10.49
CA ARG A 86 9.02 0.15 -11.57
C ARG A 86 9.46 1.60 -11.50
N SER A 87 8.52 2.51 -11.21
CA SER A 87 8.82 3.92 -11.03
C SER A 87 7.94 4.55 -9.96
N VAL A 88 8.51 5.55 -9.28
CA VAL A 88 7.78 6.45 -8.39
C VAL A 88 7.54 7.74 -9.17
N LEU A 89 6.27 8.08 -9.37
CA LEU A 89 5.84 9.26 -10.11
C LEU A 89 5.68 10.47 -9.19
N HIS A 90 5.26 10.22 -7.94
CA HIS A 90 5.15 11.24 -6.90
C HIS A 90 5.41 10.61 -5.51
N GLY A 91 5.94 11.39 -4.57
CA GLY A 91 6.23 10.96 -3.20
C GLY A 91 7.66 10.44 -3.01
N THR A 92 7.92 9.85 -1.83
CA THR A 92 9.26 9.36 -1.47
C THR A 92 9.57 8.02 -2.12
N ALA A 93 10.83 7.84 -2.54
CA ALA A 93 11.33 6.59 -3.08
C ALA A 93 11.17 5.43 -2.09
N VAL A 94 10.74 4.26 -2.60
CA VAL A 94 10.61 3.02 -1.82
C VAL A 94 11.87 2.17 -2.06
N SER A 95 12.63 1.90 -1.00
CA SER A 95 13.96 1.27 -1.09
C SER A 95 13.96 -0.19 -1.54
N SER A 96 12.86 -0.92 -1.32
CA SER A 96 12.74 -2.35 -1.64
C SER A 96 12.33 -2.64 -3.09
N GLY A 97 11.83 -1.63 -3.83
CA GLY A 97 11.18 -1.83 -5.13
C GLY A 97 9.89 -2.67 -5.07
N ARG A 98 9.36 -2.94 -3.87
CA ARG A 98 8.14 -3.72 -3.63
C ARG A 98 7.33 -3.12 -2.50
N MET A 99 6.01 -3.27 -2.56
CA MET A 99 5.10 -2.91 -1.48
C MET A 99 3.93 -3.89 -1.39
N GLU A 100 3.28 -3.93 -0.23
CA GLU A 100 2.07 -4.71 -0.02
C GLU A 100 0.83 -3.81 -0.17
N LEU A 101 0.00 -4.11 -1.16
CA LEU A 101 -1.26 -3.42 -1.43
C LEU A 101 -2.40 -4.12 -0.70
N LEU A 102 -3.08 -3.36 0.17
CA LEU A 102 -4.26 -3.74 0.90
C LEU A 102 -5.52 -3.21 0.20
N THR A 103 -6.40 -4.12 -0.18
CA THR A 103 -7.74 -3.82 -0.69
C THR A 103 -8.80 -4.53 0.14
N ASP A 104 -10.06 -4.15 -0.03
CA ASP A 104 -11.19 -4.83 0.59
C ASP A 104 -12.26 -5.26 -0.41
N GLY A 105 -12.91 -6.37 -0.09
CA GLY A 105 -13.87 -7.04 -0.95
C GLY A 105 -14.65 -8.11 -0.22
N PHE A 106 -15.18 -9.07 -0.96
CA PHE A 106 -16.04 -10.12 -0.43
C PHE A 106 -15.57 -11.49 -0.90
N ASP A 107 -15.81 -12.50 -0.06
CA ASP A 107 -15.67 -13.90 -0.43
C ASP A 107 -17.01 -14.63 -0.15
N PRO A 108 -17.70 -15.16 -1.17
CA PRO A 108 -17.35 -15.12 -2.60
C PRO A 108 -17.44 -13.70 -3.18
N LEU A 109 -16.72 -13.48 -4.28
CA LEU A 109 -16.78 -12.22 -5.03
C LEU A 109 -18.22 -11.93 -5.49
N PRO A 110 -18.68 -10.66 -5.44
CA PRO A 110 -19.96 -10.28 -6.01
C PRO A 110 -20.01 -10.54 -7.52
N LEU A 111 -21.20 -10.75 -8.07
CA LEU A 111 -21.38 -10.75 -9.53
C LEU A 111 -20.95 -9.39 -10.11
N PRO A 112 -20.44 -9.31 -11.35
CA PRO A 112 -19.93 -8.07 -11.92
C PRO A 112 -20.90 -6.88 -11.87
N ALA A 113 -22.21 -7.13 -12.03
CA ALA A 113 -23.26 -6.11 -12.00
C ALA A 113 -23.68 -5.66 -10.58
N ASP A 114 -23.13 -6.27 -9.53
CA ASP A 114 -23.46 -5.95 -8.15
C ASP A 114 -22.91 -4.55 -7.78
N PRO A 115 -23.73 -3.64 -7.25
CA PRO A 115 -23.31 -2.28 -6.90
C PRO A 115 -22.20 -2.23 -5.85
N LEU A 116 -22.01 -3.30 -5.06
CA LEU A 116 -20.89 -3.38 -4.12
C LEU A 116 -19.53 -3.25 -4.81
N ASN A 117 -19.41 -3.66 -6.07
CA ASN A 117 -18.17 -3.52 -6.85
C ASN A 117 -17.79 -2.06 -7.12
N LEU A 118 -18.69 -1.08 -6.88
CA LEU A 118 -18.36 0.35 -7.00
C LEU A 118 -17.63 0.88 -5.77
N SER A 119 -17.74 0.21 -4.61
CA SER A 119 -17.18 0.67 -3.33
C SER A 119 -16.10 -0.25 -2.76
N TYR A 120 -16.07 -1.50 -3.20
CA TYR A 120 -15.13 -2.52 -2.77
C TYR A 120 -14.40 -3.03 -3.99
N THR A 121 -13.09 -2.83 -4.03
CA THR A 121 -12.27 -3.16 -5.20
C THR A 121 -12.02 -4.66 -5.32
N GLY A 122 -12.03 -5.37 -4.19
CA GLY A 122 -11.60 -6.75 -4.11
C GLY A 122 -10.12 -6.94 -4.41
N PRO A 123 -9.67 -8.19 -4.58
CA PRO A 123 -8.36 -8.47 -5.13
C PRO A 123 -8.32 -7.98 -6.57
N LEU A 124 -7.22 -7.33 -6.93
CA LEU A 124 -7.00 -6.82 -8.27
C LEU A 124 -6.36 -7.92 -9.12
N VAL A 125 -6.73 -7.97 -10.39
CA VAL A 125 -6.12 -8.92 -11.32
C VAL A 125 -4.64 -8.59 -11.54
N GLN A 126 -3.86 -9.61 -11.91
CA GLN A 126 -2.48 -9.40 -12.31
C GLN A 126 -2.40 -8.44 -13.50
N GLY A 127 -1.47 -7.49 -13.46
CA GLY A 127 -1.30 -6.53 -14.53
C GLY A 127 -0.44 -5.34 -14.14
N ASP A 128 -0.30 -4.42 -15.09
CA ASP A 128 0.42 -3.18 -14.91
C ASP A 128 -0.52 -2.04 -14.54
N TYR A 129 -0.14 -1.25 -13.55
CA TYR A 129 -0.97 -0.18 -13.01
C TYR A 129 -0.15 1.04 -12.62
N VAL A 130 -0.81 2.19 -12.63
CA VAL A 130 -0.49 3.33 -11.79
C VAL A 130 -1.41 3.33 -10.58
N CYS A 131 -0.84 3.46 -9.39
CA CYS A 131 -1.56 3.45 -8.13
C CYS A 131 -1.27 4.74 -7.35
N PHE A 132 -2.34 5.42 -6.94
CA PHE A 132 -2.33 6.52 -5.97
C PHE A 132 -2.55 5.93 -4.59
N LEU A 133 -1.54 6.01 -3.74
CA LEU A 133 -1.47 5.20 -2.53
C LEU A 133 -1.26 6.04 -1.28
N ARG A 134 -1.81 5.52 -0.18
CA ARG A 134 -1.57 6.00 1.17
C ARG A 134 -1.07 4.86 2.03
N ARG A 135 -0.17 5.15 2.96
CA ARG A 135 0.29 4.16 3.92
C ARG A 135 -0.78 3.94 4.98
N VAL A 136 -1.00 2.68 5.37
CA VAL A 136 -1.80 2.40 6.57
C VAL A 136 -0.95 2.75 7.80
N PRO A 137 -1.43 3.61 8.73
CA PRO A 137 -0.66 4.06 9.88
C PRO A 137 -0.07 2.90 10.69
N GLN A 138 1.19 3.04 11.09
CA GLN A 138 1.93 2.07 11.92
C GLN A 138 2.14 0.69 11.26
N THR A 139 1.99 0.59 9.93
CA THR A 139 2.22 -0.66 9.18
C THR A 139 3.12 -0.42 7.96
N ASN A 140 3.42 -1.48 7.20
CA ASN A 140 4.06 -1.39 5.89
C ASN A 140 3.08 -1.60 4.72
N LEU A 141 1.78 -1.65 5.00
CA LEU A 141 0.72 -1.82 4.03
C LEU A 141 0.35 -0.48 3.41
N TYR A 142 -0.03 -0.50 2.14
CA TYR A 142 -0.55 0.65 1.40
C TYR A 142 -1.96 0.35 0.91
N TYR A 143 -2.79 1.38 0.77
CA TYR A 143 -4.13 1.25 0.20
C TYR A 143 -4.37 2.32 -0.87
N LEU A 144 -5.32 2.06 -1.77
CA LEU A 144 -5.71 2.99 -2.82
C LEU A 144 -6.40 4.23 -2.24
N ALA A 145 -5.85 5.41 -2.51
CA ALA A 145 -6.52 6.66 -2.24
C ALA A 145 -7.79 6.75 -3.10
N GLY A 146 -8.98 6.80 -2.48
CA GLY A 146 -10.25 6.86 -3.22
C GLY A 146 -10.68 5.54 -3.88
N GLY A 147 -10.11 4.39 -3.48
CA GLY A 147 -10.46 3.09 -4.06
C GLY A 147 -10.19 3.04 -5.56
N TRP A 148 -11.22 2.78 -6.37
CA TRP A 148 -11.10 2.77 -7.84
C TRP A 148 -10.59 4.09 -8.44
N GLN A 149 -10.79 5.24 -7.76
CA GLN A 149 -10.30 6.52 -8.25
C GLN A 149 -8.77 6.60 -8.24
N GLY A 150 -8.11 5.83 -7.37
CA GLY A 150 -6.66 5.78 -7.25
C GLY A 150 -5.99 4.68 -8.06
N LEU A 151 -6.73 3.95 -8.91
CA LEU A 151 -6.21 2.83 -9.69
C LEU A 151 -6.38 3.08 -11.18
N TYR A 152 -5.27 2.99 -11.92
CA TYR A 152 -5.27 3.18 -13.36
C TYR A 152 -4.49 2.06 -14.05
N PRO A 153 -5.14 1.14 -14.79
CA PRO A 153 -4.43 0.16 -15.59
C PRO A 153 -3.54 0.82 -16.63
N LEU A 154 -2.43 0.16 -16.96
CA LEU A 154 -1.58 0.53 -18.08
C LEU A 154 -1.87 -0.34 -19.29
N GLN A 155 -2.10 0.30 -20.44
CA GLN A 155 -2.16 -0.37 -21.73
C GLN A 155 -0.96 0.10 -22.56
N GLY A 156 0.06 -0.76 -22.64
CA GLY A 156 1.37 -0.37 -23.18
C GLY A 156 1.99 0.71 -22.30
N THR A 157 2.22 1.90 -22.85
CA THR A 157 2.82 3.04 -22.13
C THR A 157 1.80 4.06 -21.63
N ARG A 158 0.49 3.81 -21.83
CA ARG A 158 -0.57 4.77 -21.55
C ARG A 158 -1.48 4.35 -20.40
N VAL A 159 -1.87 5.33 -19.62
CA VAL A 159 -2.76 5.22 -18.46
C VAL A 159 -4.22 5.12 -18.93
N ILE A 160 -4.98 4.18 -18.38
CA ILE A 160 -6.40 4.01 -18.65
C ILE A 160 -7.21 4.52 -17.47
N ALA A 161 -8.08 5.49 -17.70
CA ALA A 161 -8.99 6.02 -16.68
C ALA A 161 -10.22 5.11 -16.52
N LEU A 162 -10.46 4.63 -15.30
CA LEU A 162 -11.66 3.85 -14.95
C LEU A 162 -12.86 4.77 -14.67
N GLU A 163 -13.28 5.55 -15.67
CA GLU A 163 -14.27 6.63 -15.50
C GLU A 163 -15.60 6.15 -14.93
N LYS A 164 -16.08 4.98 -15.36
CA LYS A 164 -17.32 4.38 -14.83
C LYS A 164 -17.24 4.02 -13.35
N GLN A 165 -16.03 3.83 -12.83
CA GLN A 165 -15.74 3.56 -11.42
C GLN A 165 -15.27 4.82 -10.67
N GLY A 166 -15.31 5.99 -11.33
CA GLY A 166 -14.95 7.29 -10.74
C GLY A 166 -13.51 7.73 -10.97
N GLY A 167 -12.72 6.99 -11.75
CA GLY A 167 -11.40 7.41 -12.19
C GLY A 167 -11.48 8.72 -12.98
N PHE A 168 -10.51 9.59 -12.79
CA PHE A 168 -10.48 10.89 -13.46
C PHE A 168 -9.97 10.78 -14.90
N ALA A 169 -10.79 11.20 -15.87
CA ALA A 169 -10.43 11.29 -17.29
C ALA A 169 -9.19 12.17 -17.52
N ALA A 170 -8.91 13.13 -16.63
CA ALA A 170 -7.76 14.00 -16.68
C ALA A 170 -6.39 13.28 -16.69
N PHE A 171 -6.34 12.01 -16.28
CA PHE A 171 -5.12 11.18 -16.38
C PHE A 171 -5.18 10.16 -17.52
N GLY A 172 -6.35 9.94 -18.12
CA GLY A 172 -6.55 8.98 -19.19
C GLY A 172 -5.75 9.33 -20.44
N GLY A 173 -5.12 8.32 -21.04
CA GLY A 173 -4.31 8.46 -22.25
C GLY A 173 -2.90 9.00 -22.03
N MET A 174 -2.57 9.54 -20.85
CA MET A 174 -1.23 10.04 -20.55
C MET A 174 -0.21 8.91 -20.51
N THR A 175 1.01 9.23 -20.94
CA THR A 175 2.21 8.44 -20.62
C THR A 175 2.63 8.64 -19.18
N LEU A 176 3.53 7.80 -18.66
CA LEU A 176 4.06 7.95 -17.29
C LEU A 176 4.79 9.28 -17.09
N GLU A 177 5.51 9.78 -18.10
CA GLU A 177 6.21 11.07 -18.03
C GLU A 177 5.24 12.25 -18.03
N GLU A 178 4.23 12.22 -18.91
CA GLU A 178 3.16 13.24 -18.92
C GLU A 178 2.39 13.25 -17.60
N LEU A 179 2.08 12.07 -17.05
CA LEU A 179 1.42 11.96 -15.76
C LEU A 179 2.29 12.53 -14.64
N LYS A 180 3.60 12.24 -14.64
CA LYS A 180 4.53 12.80 -13.65
C LYS A 180 4.54 14.33 -13.68
N VAL A 181 4.69 14.92 -14.85
CA VAL A 181 4.62 16.39 -15.04
C VAL A 181 3.27 16.92 -14.57
N LYS A 182 2.17 16.22 -14.89
CA LYS A 182 0.84 16.62 -14.45
C LYS A 182 0.70 16.62 -12.93
N LEU A 183 1.25 15.63 -12.24
CA LEU A 183 1.23 15.55 -10.77
C LEU A 183 2.00 16.71 -10.14
N GLU A 184 3.15 17.09 -10.70
CA GLU A 184 3.94 18.25 -10.25
C GLU A 184 3.14 19.56 -10.38
N GLN A 185 2.44 19.75 -11.51
CA GLN A 185 1.58 20.92 -11.74
C GLN A 185 0.40 21.00 -10.76
N LEU A 186 -0.19 19.85 -10.42
CA LEU A 186 -1.27 19.80 -9.43
C LEU A 186 -0.76 20.24 -8.05
N GLN A 187 0.49 20.00 -7.70
CA GLN A 187 1.01 20.36 -6.37
C GLN A 187 1.39 21.83 -6.20
N HIS A 188 1.54 22.56 -7.31
CA HIS A 188 1.92 23.96 -7.34
C HIS A 188 0.96 24.77 -8.25
N PRO A 189 -0.31 24.92 -7.84
CA PRO A 189 -1.31 25.65 -8.61
C PRO A 189 -1.03 27.15 -8.70
#